data_AF-J4KR75-F1
#
_entry.id   AF-J4KR75-F1
#
_cell.length_a   1.000
_cell.length_b   1.000
_cell.length_c   1.000
_cell.angle_alpha   90.00
_cell.angle_beta   90.00
_cell.angle_gamma   90.00
#
_symmetry.space_group_name_H-M   'P 1'
#
loop_
_entity.id
_entity.type
_entity.pdbx_description
1 polymer ?
#
loop_
_entity_poly.entity_id
_entity_poly.type
_entity_poly.pdbx_seq_one_letter_code
_entity_poly.pdbx_strand_id
1 'polypeptide(L)'
;MQSVNENIKTPSPVLVPADQNLQSPPSTEKDSYEVGWEGGDADPLCPRSYSTLKKWRIVLVICFVSLCMTCASSIYIATYQQMESEFGNSRMVSILGLSLFVLGIAFGPMALGPLSEFYGRRPIYVISWTVYVIFIIPQAVAKNIGVILVFRFLDGFAGSAFLAVAGGTIHDLFDKAQLQHPISIFSVSPFIGPSLGPLIGGLICSYLDWRWTYYVLIIWSFVLWLAIIFLVPETFHPVLLRNKARRLRKETNNAEWFAPIERAHRSVAHAIGNSLTRPFQLLILEPMCLCLCIFAALLHGILYLFFDAFPLVFVNNHGFNLWQVGLSFLGVGLGMIGAIFMNPLWNKARNRLIHNNEQETGIAGASEPEFRLPASMVGSLIVPVGMFIFGWTTFPWVHWIFPIIGSAIFGFGALLLFTSIFGFLNLHQVDAYPTYAASAMAANGFIRCIFAGMYI
;
A
#
# COMPACT_ATOMS: atom_id res chain seq x y z
N MET A 1 -19.55 20.48 66.49
CA MET A 1 -18.19 20.15 66.02
C MET A 1 -18.13 20.55 64.55
N GLN A 2 -17.76 21.81 64.27
CA GLN A 2 -16.41 22.22 63.85
C GLN A 2 -16.00 21.55 62.53
N SER A 3 -16.12 22.29 61.41
CA SER A 3 -15.00 22.82 60.60
C SER A 3 -14.48 21.78 59.59
N VAL A 4 -14.35 22.02 58.29
CA VAL A 4 -13.62 23.13 57.66
C VAL A 4 -14.17 23.35 56.23
N ASN A 5 -14.28 24.63 55.91
CA ASN A 5 -14.53 25.24 54.62
C ASN A 5 -13.18 25.40 53.91
N GLU A 6 -13.02 25.03 52.64
CA GLU A 6 -11.95 25.62 51.83
C GLU A 6 -12.32 25.73 50.34
N ASN A 7 -12.41 27.01 49.94
CA ASN A 7 -12.53 27.51 48.58
C ASN A 7 -11.30 27.15 47.75
N ILE A 8 -11.50 26.64 46.53
CA ILE A 8 -10.57 26.90 45.43
C ILE A 8 -11.38 27.41 44.24
N LYS A 9 -11.38 28.73 44.09
CA LYS A 9 -11.89 29.45 42.91
C LYS A 9 -11.04 29.09 41.70
N THR A 10 -11.70 28.71 40.62
CA THR A 10 -11.19 28.64 39.25
C THR A 10 -10.55 29.98 38.84
N PRO A 11 -9.34 30.01 38.24
CA PRO A 11 -8.79 31.25 37.71
C PRO A 11 -9.49 31.62 36.40
N SER A 12 -10.09 32.81 36.38
CA SER A 12 -10.59 33.50 35.19
C SER A 12 -9.45 33.78 34.19
N PRO A 13 -9.72 33.88 32.88
CA PRO A 13 -8.71 34.11 31.87
C PRO A 13 -8.13 35.52 32.04
N VAL A 14 -6.81 35.61 32.15
CA VAL A 14 -6.09 36.89 32.10
C VAL A 14 -6.18 37.41 30.67
N LEU A 15 -6.99 38.45 30.48
CA LEU A 15 -6.93 39.32 29.30
C LEU A 15 -5.56 40.01 29.28
N VAL A 16 -4.68 39.54 28.40
CA VAL A 16 -3.44 40.23 28.07
C VAL A 16 -3.79 41.47 27.24
N PRO A 17 -3.35 42.68 27.61
CA PRO A 17 -3.64 43.89 26.85
C PRO A 17 -3.02 43.81 25.45
N ALA A 18 -3.83 44.15 24.45
CA ALA A 18 -3.39 44.41 23.09
C ALA A 18 -2.40 45.59 23.09
N ASP A 19 -1.17 45.32 22.69
CA ASP A 19 -0.15 46.24 22.15
C ASP A 19 1.25 45.90 22.69
N GLN A 20 1.80 44.79 22.21
CA GLN A 20 3.24 44.65 22.04
C GLN A 20 3.49 43.94 20.71
N ASN A 21 4.24 44.60 19.84
CA ASN A 21 4.73 44.11 18.56
C ASN A 21 5.19 42.64 18.66
N LEU A 22 4.33 41.70 18.26
CA LEU A 22 4.74 40.37 17.83
C LEU A 22 5.48 40.57 16.50
N GLN A 23 6.76 40.90 16.61
CA GLN A 23 7.71 40.61 15.55
C GLN A 23 7.51 39.14 15.21
N SER A 24 7.02 38.90 13.98
CA SER A 24 7.16 37.61 13.30
C SER A 24 8.54 37.04 13.64
N PRO A 25 8.67 35.73 13.92
CA PRO A 25 10.00 35.14 14.12
C PRO A 25 10.88 35.61 12.97
N PRO A 26 12.10 36.11 13.26
CA PRO A 26 12.94 36.68 12.22
C PRO A 26 13.00 35.65 11.12
N SER A 27 12.58 36.03 9.91
CA SER A 27 12.83 35.24 8.73
C SER A 27 14.32 34.94 8.78
N THR A 28 14.67 33.69 9.11
CA THR A 28 16.02 33.20 8.95
C THR A 28 16.38 33.63 7.55
N GLU A 29 17.35 34.54 7.39
CA GLU A 29 18.03 34.70 6.13
C GLU A 29 18.32 33.28 5.68
N LYS A 30 17.61 32.79 4.65
CA LYS A 30 17.97 31.52 4.03
C LYS A 30 19.43 31.68 3.75
N ASP A 31 20.27 30.89 4.42
CA ASP A 31 21.73 30.95 4.32
C ASP A 31 22.04 31.19 2.84
N SER A 32 22.82 32.23 2.52
CA SER A 32 22.96 32.82 1.16
C SER A 32 23.27 31.81 0.02
N TYR A 33 23.59 30.57 0.37
CA TYR A 33 23.94 29.46 -0.51
C TYR A 33 23.04 28.21 -0.37
N GLU A 34 21.92 28.28 0.35
CA GLU A 34 20.93 27.21 0.44
C GLU A 34 20.10 27.14 -0.85
N VAL A 35 20.24 26.04 -1.58
CA VAL A 35 19.55 25.85 -2.86
C VAL A 35 18.09 25.47 -2.62
N GLY A 36 17.20 26.43 -2.85
CA GLY A 36 15.75 26.23 -2.92
C GLY A 36 15.22 26.21 -4.37
N TRP A 37 13.91 25.99 -4.48
CA TRP A 37 13.19 26.19 -5.73
C TRP A 37 13.02 27.70 -6.01
N GLU A 38 13.51 28.17 -7.16
CA GLU A 38 13.37 29.53 -7.66
C GLU A 38 11.92 29.73 -8.15
N GLY A 39 11.02 30.13 -7.25
CA GLY A 39 9.59 30.30 -7.55
C GLY A 39 8.67 29.23 -6.95
N GLY A 40 9.18 28.43 -5.99
CA GLY A 40 8.38 27.44 -5.27
C GLY A 40 7.98 26.26 -6.14
N ASP A 41 6.70 25.88 -6.12
CA ASP A 41 6.20 24.71 -6.85
C ASP A 41 6.10 24.90 -8.38
N ALA A 42 6.28 26.14 -8.87
CA ALA A 42 6.20 26.49 -10.29
C ALA A 42 7.52 26.28 -11.05
N ASP A 43 8.59 25.90 -10.36
CA ASP A 43 9.92 25.74 -10.95
C ASP A 43 9.94 24.63 -12.03
N PRO A 44 10.55 24.83 -13.21
CA PRO A 44 10.60 23.81 -14.28
C PRO A 44 11.28 22.49 -13.88
N LEU A 45 12.15 22.56 -12.86
CA LEU A 45 12.87 21.42 -12.30
C LEU A 45 12.08 20.71 -11.18
N CYS A 46 11.01 21.32 -10.69
CA CYS A 46 10.15 20.77 -9.65
C CYS A 46 9.23 19.68 -10.24
N PRO A 47 9.17 18.46 -9.68
CA PRO A 47 8.27 17.40 -10.14
C PRO A 47 6.78 17.79 -10.16
N ARG A 48 6.40 18.81 -9.38
CA ARG A 48 5.05 19.36 -9.32
C ARG A 48 4.68 20.19 -10.54
N SER A 49 5.63 20.73 -11.29
CA SER A 49 5.37 21.52 -12.50
C SER A 49 5.19 20.66 -13.77
N TYR A 50 5.37 19.33 -13.68
CA TYR A 50 5.15 18.43 -14.81
C TYR A 50 3.73 18.53 -15.38
N SER A 51 3.60 18.37 -16.70
CA SER A 51 2.28 18.31 -17.34
C SER A 51 1.44 17.18 -16.76
N THR A 52 0.13 17.40 -16.63
CA THR A 52 -0.83 16.45 -16.06
C THR A 52 -0.72 15.08 -16.72
N LEU A 53 -0.52 15.02 -18.04
CA LEU A 53 -0.31 13.78 -18.78
C LEU A 53 0.96 13.03 -18.32
N LYS A 54 2.06 13.74 -18.08
CA LYS A 54 3.31 13.12 -17.57
C LYS A 54 3.09 12.58 -16.16
N LYS A 55 2.39 13.31 -15.29
CA LYS A 55 2.08 12.86 -13.93
C LYS A 55 1.24 11.58 -13.94
N TRP A 56 0.16 11.55 -14.72
CA TRP A 56 -0.70 10.38 -14.84
C TRP A 56 -0.01 9.17 -15.46
N ARG A 57 0.87 9.35 -16.45
CA ARG A 57 1.68 8.24 -16.99
C ARG A 57 2.55 7.59 -15.91
N ILE A 58 3.20 8.39 -15.06
CA ILE A 58 4.01 7.87 -13.95
C ILE A 58 3.14 7.08 -12.96
N VAL A 59 1.99 7.65 -12.56
CA VAL A 59 1.04 6.98 -11.65
C VAL A 59 0.55 5.66 -12.24
N LEU A 60 0.17 5.63 -13.52
CA LEU A 60 -0.33 4.43 -14.17
C LEU A 60 0.74 3.34 -14.23
N VAL A 61 1.98 3.67 -14.58
CA VAL A 61 3.10 2.69 -14.58
C VAL A 61 3.28 2.10 -13.17
N ILE A 62 3.29 2.93 -12.14
CA ILE A 62 3.39 2.46 -10.74
C ILE A 62 2.20 1.57 -10.36
N CYS A 63 0.99 1.91 -10.80
CA CYS A 63 -0.21 1.10 -10.58
C CYS A 63 -0.08 -0.29 -11.25
N PHE A 64 0.34 -0.33 -12.52
CA PHE A 64 0.51 -1.60 -13.25
C PHE A 64 1.60 -2.48 -12.63
N VAL A 65 2.67 -1.88 -12.12
CA VAL A 65 3.73 -2.62 -11.40
C VAL A 65 3.19 -3.22 -10.11
N SER A 66 2.47 -2.43 -9.29
CA SER A 66 1.84 -2.95 -8.07
C SER A 66 0.82 -4.04 -8.38
N LEU A 67 0.06 -3.91 -9.47
CA LEU A 67 -0.89 -4.92 -9.93
C LEU A 67 -0.17 -6.20 -10.34
N CYS A 68 0.91 -6.10 -11.11
CA CYS A 68 1.72 -7.27 -11.51
C CYS A 68 2.26 -8.00 -10.28
N MET A 69 2.79 -7.26 -9.30
CA MET A 69 3.32 -7.82 -8.07
C MET A 69 2.24 -8.57 -7.25
N THR A 70 1.06 -7.98 -7.06
CA THR A 70 -0.02 -8.64 -6.30
C THR A 70 -0.75 -9.71 -7.11
N CYS A 71 -0.69 -9.64 -8.43
CA CYS A 71 -1.08 -10.73 -9.32
C CYS A 71 -0.13 -11.93 -9.17
N ALA A 72 1.18 -11.68 -9.05
CA ALA A 72 2.18 -12.73 -8.87
C ALA A 72 2.04 -13.49 -7.54
N SER A 73 1.49 -12.88 -6.48
CA SER A 73 1.21 -13.63 -5.24
C SER A 73 0.13 -14.68 -5.44
N SER A 74 -0.98 -14.30 -6.08
CA SER A 74 -2.19 -15.12 -6.18
C SER A 74 -2.16 -16.13 -7.33
N ILE A 75 -1.44 -15.84 -8.41
CA ILE A 75 -1.30 -16.76 -9.55
C ILE A 75 -0.67 -18.10 -9.15
N TYR A 76 0.10 -18.10 -8.06
CA TYR A 76 0.74 -19.28 -7.50
C TYR A 76 -0.27 -20.35 -7.06
N ILE A 77 -1.46 -19.96 -6.59
CA ILE A 77 -2.52 -20.88 -6.16
C ILE A 77 -2.95 -21.81 -7.29
N ALA A 78 -2.98 -21.31 -8.53
CA ALA A 78 -3.35 -22.11 -9.71
C ALA A 78 -2.28 -23.15 -10.11
N THR A 79 -1.07 -23.06 -9.55
CA THR A 79 0.05 -23.96 -9.89
C THR A 79 0.18 -25.17 -8.96
N TYR A 80 -0.54 -25.18 -7.83
CA TYR A 80 -0.37 -26.19 -6.76
C TYR A 80 -0.50 -27.63 -7.26
N GLN A 81 -1.59 -27.95 -7.95
CA GLN A 81 -1.88 -29.32 -8.37
C GLN A 81 -0.82 -29.89 -9.31
N GLN A 82 -0.31 -29.08 -10.24
CA GLN A 82 0.72 -29.52 -11.17
C GLN A 82 2.09 -29.63 -10.50
N MET A 83 2.45 -28.67 -9.64
CA MET A 83 3.70 -28.72 -8.87
C MET A 83 3.73 -29.90 -7.90
N GLU A 84 2.61 -30.22 -7.26
CA GLU A 84 2.46 -31.39 -6.39
C GLU A 84 2.70 -32.69 -7.15
N SER A 85 2.16 -32.80 -8.36
CA SER A 85 2.35 -33.98 -9.21
C SER A 85 3.80 -34.14 -9.71
N GLU A 86 4.51 -33.05 -10.02
CA GLU A 86 5.87 -33.10 -10.56
C GLU A 86 6.92 -33.32 -9.46
N PHE A 87 6.79 -32.64 -8.32
CA PHE A 87 7.77 -32.72 -7.23
C PHE A 87 7.43 -33.79 -6.19
N GLY A 88 6.23 -34.38 -6.24
CA GLY A 88 5.76 -35.36 -5.26
C GLY A 88 5.71 -34.81 -3.83
N ASN A 89 5.44 -33.51 -3.68
CA ASN A 89 5.44 -32.83 -2.38
C ASN A 89 4.03 -32.81 -1.76
N SER A 90 3.95 -32.53 -0.45
CA SER A 90 2.66 -32.34 0.23
C SER A 90 2.08 -30.97 -0.11
N ARG A 91 0.73 -30.89 -0.19
CA ARG A 91 0.00 -29.62 -0.35
C ARG A 91 0.42 -28.55 0.66
N MET A 92 0.76 -28.93 1.89
CA MET A 92 1.27 -28.00 2.90
C MET A 92 2.58 -27.31 2.47
N VAL A 93 3.47 -28.02 1.77
CA VAL A 93 4.74 -27.46 1.27
C VAL A 93 4.49 -26.52 0.09
N SER A 94 3.51 -26.82 -0.76
CA SER A 94 3.13 -25.94 -1.86
C SER A 94 2.54 -24.63 -1.33
N ILE A 95 1.64 -24.72 -0.34
CA ILE A 95 1.04 -23.56 0.34
C ILE A 95 2.11 -22.67 1.00
N LEU A 96 3.15 -23.27 1.61
CA LEU A 96 4.27 -22.54 2.22
C LEU A 96 4.93 -21.53 1.25
N GLY A 97 4.92 -21.80 -0.05
CA GLY A 97 5.46 -20.86 -1.04
C GLY A 97 4.68 -19.54 -1.14
N LEU A 98 3.37 -19.57 -0.91
CA LEU A 98 2.52 -18.38 -0.83
C LEU A 98 2.83 -17.61 0.44
N SER A 99 2.88 -18.31 1.57
CA SER A 99 3.20 -17.75 2.89
C SER A 99 4.56 -17.06 2.88
N LEU A 100 5.59 -17.68 2.28
CA LEU A 100 6.92 -17.07 2.13
C LEU A 100 6.93 -15.84 1.21
N PHE A 101 6.14 -15.82 0.13
CA PHE A 101 6.01 -14.64 -0.71
C PHE A 101 5.42 -13.48 0.09
N VAL A 102 4.31 -13.72 0.79
CA VAL A 102 3.63 -12.71 1.61
C VAL A 102 4.54 -12.23 2.76
N LEU A 103 5.30 -13.13 3.39
CA LEU A 103 6.34 -12.75 4.36
C LEU A 103 7.40 -11.85 3.74
N GLY A 104 7.85 -12.13 2.52
CA GLY A 104 8.74 -11.23 1.76
C GLY A 104 8.15 -9.82 1.63
N ILE A 105 6.85 -9.72 1.29
CA ILE A 105 6.13 -8.44 1.22
C ILE A 105 6.08 -7.74 2.59
N ALA A 106 6.04 -8.48 3.70
CA ALA A 106 6.03 -7.90 5.04
C ALA A 106 7.32 -7.13 5.35
N PHE A 107 8.47 -7.76 5.08
CA PHE A 107 9.78 -7.23 5.46
C PHE A 107 10.31 -6.17 4.48
N GLY A 108 9.98 -6.27 3.20
CA GLY A 108 10.59 -5.39 2.20
C GLY A 108 10.27 -3.89 2.36
N PRO A 109 9.02 -3.45 2.64
CA PRO A 109 8.69 -2.05 2.92
C PRO A 109 9.47 -1.45 4.08
N MET A 110 9.78 -2.25 5.11
CA MET A 110 10.51 -1.79 6.30
C MET A 110 11.95 -1.38 5.98
N ALA A 111 12.59 -2.06 5.01
CA ALA A 111 13.94 -1.75 4.58
C ALA A 111 13.97 -0.75 3.41
N LEU A 112 13.11 -0.96 2.41
CA LEU A 112 13.15 -0.24 1.12
C LEU A 112 12.45 1.12 1.17
N GLY A 113 11.46 1.29 2.06
CA GLY A 113 10.77 2.56 2.29
C GLY A 113 11.73 3.67 2.75
N PRO A 114 12.44 3.50 3.89
CA PRO A 114 13.39 4.51 4.39
C PRO A 114 14.53 4.74 3.42
N LEU A 115 15.02 3.68 2.78
CA LEU A 115 16.09 3.78 1.79
C LEU A 115 15.70 4.74 0.65
N SER A 116 14.41 4.82 0.29
CA SER A 116 13.90 5.69 -0.78
C SER A 116 13.94 7.17 -0.45
N GLU A 117 13.89 7.51 0.85
CA GLU A 117 14.01 8.87 1.32
C GLU A 117 15.48 9.35 1.36
N PHE A 118 16.44 8.42 1.38
CA PHE A 118 17.87 8.75 1.38
C PHE A 118 18.47 8.79 -0.03
N TYR A 119 18.25 7.73 -0.80
CA TYR A 119 18.89 7.54 -2.10
C TYR A 119 18.05 8.10 -3.27
N GLY A 120 16.77 8.41 -3.02
CA GLY A 120 15.81 8.79 -4.05
C GLY A 120 14.88 7.63 -4.41
N ARG A 121 13.79 7.96 -5.10
CA ARG A 121 12.71 7.02 -5.42
C ARG A 121 13.02 6.18 -6.65
N ARG A 122 13.58 6.80 -7.70
CA ARG A 122 13.89 6.11 -8.96
C ARG A 122 14.93 5.00 -8.81
N PRO A 123 16.11 5.20 -8.17
CA PRO A 123 17.12 4.13 -8.09
C PRO A 123 16.57 2.90 -7.37
N ILE A 124 15.70 3.10 -6.37
CA ILE A 124 15.08 1.98 -5.66
C ILE A 124 14.08 1.25 -6.53
N TYR A 125 13.22 1.96 -7.26
CA TYR A 125 12.32 1.30 -8.22
C TYR A 125 13.09 0.46 -9.24
N VAL A 126 14.17 1.00 -9.81
CA VAL A 126 14.96 0.29 -10.82
C VAL A 126 15.67 -0.91 -10.19
N ILE A 127 16.38 -0.75 -9.08
CA ILE A 127 17.15 -1.83 -8.45
C ILE A 127 16.21 -2.93 -7.95
N SER A 128 15.17 -2.58 -7.18
CA SER A 128 14.22 -3.54 -6.63
C SER A 128 13.49 -4.32 -7.72
N TRP A 129 13.06 -3.66 -8.80
CA TRP A 129 12.39 -4.37 -9.90
C TRP A 129 13.35 -5.20 -10.76
N THR A 130 14.61 -4.76 -10.91
CA THR A 130 15.64 -5.58 -11.59
C THR A 130 15.87 -6.88 -10.82
N VAL A 131 15.99 -6.78 -9.49
CA VAL A 131 16.16 -7.93 -8.59
C VAL A 131 14.93 -8.84 -8.64
N TYR A 132 13.72 -8.27 -8.66
CA TYR A 132 12.45 -9.01 -8.85
C TYR A 132 12.47 -9.84 -10.16
N VAL A 133 12.74 -9.20 -11.30
CA VAL A 133 12.80 -9.89 -12.61
C VAL A 133 13.84 -11.02 -12.60
N ILE A 134 15.01 -10.82 -11.98
CA ILE A 134 16.05 -11.84 -11.88
C ILE A 134 15.60 -13.02 -11.02
N PHE A 135 14.92 -12.77 -9.89
CA PHE A 135 14.50 -13.83 -8.97
C PHE A 135 13.30 -14.64 -9.44
N ILE A 136 12.53 -14.17 -10.42
CA ILE A 136 11.50 -14.99 -11.06
C ILE A 136 12.11 -16.07 -11.96
N ILE A 137 13.27 -15.82 -12.59
CA ILE A 137 13.89 -16.76 -13.55
C ILE A 137 14.17 -18.13 -12.92
N PRO A 138 14.82 -18.24 -11.74
CA PRO A 138 15.03 -19.52 -11.07
C PRO A 138 13.75 -20.26 -10.72
N GLN A 139 12.63 -19.57 -10.49
CA GLN A 139 11.35 -20.20 -10.18
C GLN A 139 10.75 -20.89 -11.41
N ALA A 140 10.94 -20.31 -12.60
CA ALA A 140 10.48 -20.90 -13.87
C ALA A 140 11.24 -22.18 -14.26
N VAL A 141 12.52 -22.26 -13.92
CA VAL A 141 13.42 -23.38 -14.27
C VAL A 141 13.70 -24.28 -13.07
N ALA A 142 12.96 -24.10 -11.97
CA ALA A 142 13.19 -24.82 -10.73
C ALA A 142 12.97 -26.33 -10.92
N LYS A 143 13.95 -27.12 -10.49
CA LYS A 143 13.87 -28.60 -10.41
C LYS A 143 13.57 -29.10 -9.00
N ASN A 144 13.53 -28.21 -8.02
CA ASN A 144 13.32 -28.50 -6.61
C ASN A 144 12.37 -27.47 -6.00
N ILE A 145 11.46 -27.92 -5.13
CA ILE A 145 10.55 -27.02 -4.41
C ILE A 145 11.30 -26.00 -3.54
N GLY A 146 12.43 -26.39 -2.93
CA GLY A 146 13.23 -25.49 -2.09
C GLY A 146 13.75 -24.25 -2.85
N VAL A 147 14.07 -24.40 -4.14
CA VAL A 147 14.42 -23.27 -5.00
C VAL A 147 13.23 -22.33 -5.14
N ILE A 148 12.04 -22.86 -5.43
CA ILE A 148 10.82 -22.06 -5.53
C ILE A 148 10.56 -21.30 -4.22
N LEU A 149 10.65 -21.97 -3.07
CA LEU A 149 10.41 -21.37 -1.76
C LEU A 149 11.36 -20.20 -1.44
N VAL A 150 12.67 -20.41 -1.62
CA VAL A 150 13.68 -19.37 -1.33
C VAL A 150 13.50 -18.19 -2.27
N PHE A 151 13.39 -18.44 -3.57
CA PHE A 151 13.24 -17.37 -4.53
C PHE A 151 11.88 -16.67 -4.38
N ARG A 152 10.82 -17.34 -3.91
CA ARG A 152 9.53 -16.70 -3.61
C ARG A 152 9.63 -15.65 -2.51
N PHE A 153 10.35 -15.96 -1.43
CA PHE A 153 10.59 -14.99 -0.36
C PHE A 153 11.36 -13.77 -0.90
N LEU A 154 12.45 -14.01 -1.65
CA LEU A 154 13.27 -12.94 -2.20
C LEU A 154 12.52 -12.08 -3.23
N ASP A 155 11.65 -12.71 -4.02
CA ASP A 155 10.80 -12.05 -5.00
C ASP A 155 9.75 -11.15 -4.34
N GLY A 156 9.07 -11.66 -3.30
CA GLY A 156 8.14 -10.87 -2.48
C GLY A 156 8.85 -9.67 -1.81
N PHE A 157 10.05 -9.89 -1.28
CA PHE A 157 10.88 -8.84 -0.68
C PHE A 157 11.26 -7.75 -1.69
N ALA A 158 11.77 -8.12 -2.86
CA ALA A 158 12.19 -7.19 -3.90
C ALA A 158 10.99 -6.42 -4.49
N GLY A 159 9.89 -7.09 -4.80
CA GLY A 159 8.70 -6.48 -5.41
C GLY A 159 7.99 -5.46 -4.51
N SER A 160 8.05 -5.66 -3.19
CA SER A 160 7.32 -4.85 -2.21
C SER A 160 7.72 -3.37 -2.14
N ALA A 161 8.88 -3.00 -2.68
CA ALA A 161 9.33 -1.62 -2.79
C ALA A 161 8.27 -0.72 -3.44
N PHE A 162 7.54 -1.24 -4.43
CA PHE A 162 6.54 -0.47 -5.15
C PHE A 162 5.33 -0.14 -4.27
N LEU A 163 4.88 -1.07 -3.45
CA LEU A 163 3.77 -0.83 -2.52
C LEU A 163 4.11 0.24 -1.48
N ALA A 164 5.36 0.27 -1.01
CA ALA A 164 5.81 1.21 0.02
C ALA A 164 6.10 2.61 -0.54
N VAL A 165 6.86 2.69 -1.64
CA VAL A 165 7.40 3.96 -2.14
C VAL A 165 6.37 4.70 -3.01
N ALA A 166 5.41 4.00 -3.62
CA ALA A 166 4.42 4.58 -4.52
C ALA A 166 3.57 5.68 -3.90
N GLY A 167 3.14 5.52 -2.65
CA GLY A 167 2.38 6.54 -1.93
C GLY A 167 3.14 7.85 -1.88
N GLY A 168 4.40 7.80 -1.43
CA GLY A 168 5.24 8.99 -1.41
C GLY A 168 5.51 9.56 -2.80
N THR A 169 5.67 8.73 -3.83
CA THR A 169 5.84 9.24 -5.20
C THR A 169 4.63 10.07 -5.62
N ILE A 170 3.43 9.63 -5.32
CA ILE A 170 2.19 10.38 -5.61
C ILE A 170 2.17 11.70 -4.84
N HIS A 171 2.56 11.71 -3.56
CA HIS A 171 2.68 12.93 -2.74
C HIS A 171 3.72 13.93 -3.27
N ASP A 172 4.76 13.46 -3.96
CA ASP A 172 5.76 14.33 -4.54
C ASP A 172 5.30 14.97 -5.86
N LEU A 173 4.43 14.31 -6.63
CA LEU A 173 3.94 14.79 -7.93
C LEU A 173 2.73 15.73 -7.83
N PHE A 174 1.84 15.52 -6.86
CA PHE A 174 0.57 16.22 -6.74
C PHE A 174 0.52 17.08 -5.49
N ASP A 175 -0.15 18.22 -5.60
CA ASP A 175 -0.46 19.07 -4.46
C ASP A 175 -1.62 18.47 -3.64
N LYS A 176 -1.74 18.85 -2.36
CA LYS A 176 -2.69 18.30 -1.39
C LYS A 176 -4.13 18.29 -1.91
N ALA A 177 -4.54 19.33 -2.64
CA ALA A 177 -5.88 19.45 -3.20
C ALA A 177 -6.19 18.43 -4.31
N GLN A 178 -5.20 18.01 -5.10
CA GLN A 178 -5.37 17.08 -6.23
C GLN A 178 -4.97 15.64 -5.89
N LEU A 179 -4.43 15.43 -4.70
CA LEU A 179 -3.85 14.18 -4.23
C LEU A 179 -4.88 13.02 -4.12
N GLN A 180 -6.15 13.34 -3.88
CA GLN A 180 -7.17 12.34 -3.61
C GLN A 180 -7.42 11.40 -4.81
N HIS A 181 -7.45 11.91 -6.04
CA HIS A 181 -7.75 11.09 -7.21
C HIS A 181 -6.63 10.08 -7.53
N PRO A 182 -5.35 10.49 -7.62
CA PRO A 182 -4.25 9.54 -7.89
C PRO A 182 -4.08 8.49 -6.79
N ILE A 183 -4.22 8.88 -5.51
CA ILE A 183 -4.16 7.92 -4.39
C ILE A 183 -5.28 6.91 -4.49
N SER A 184 -6.50 7.33 -4.82
CA SER A 184 -7.64 6.42 -4.95
C SER A 184 -7.41 5.35 -6.02
N ILE A 185 -6.87 5.74 -7.18
CA ILE A 185 -6.55 4.81 -8.28
C ILE A 185 -5.40 3.89 -7.89
N PHE A 186 -4.36 4.43 -7.24
CA PHE A 186 -3.26 3.61 -6.76
C PHE A 186 -3.72 2.60 -5.71
N SER A 187 -4.55 3.00 -4.74
CA SER A 187 -5.06 2.10 -3.70
C SER A 187 -5.82 0.92 -4.28
N VAL A 188 -6.51 1.09 -5.41
CA VAL A 188 -7.26 0.03 -6.09
C VAL A 188 -6.36 -1.02 -6.74
N SER A 189 -5.26 -0.57 -7.37
CA SER A 189 -4.44 -1.42 -8.23
C SER A 189 -3.92 -2.70 -7.54
N PRO A 190 -3.36 -2.64 -6.31
CA PRO A 190 -2.94 -3.81 -5.55
C PRO A 190 -4.08 -4.78 -5.21
N PHE A 191 -5.32 -4.32 -5.05
CA PHE A 191 -6.45 -5.19 -4.67
C PHE A 191 -7.06 -5.94 -5.87
N ILE A 192 -7.00 -5.37 -7.07
CA ILE A 192 -7.47 -6.06 -8.28
C ILE A 192 -6.50 -7.20 -8.65
N GLY A 193 -5.20 -7.05 -8.40
CA GLY A 193 -4.18 -8.04 -8.75
C GLY A 193 -4.49 -9.46 -8.25
N PRO A 194 -4.86 -9.67 -6.97
CA PRO A 194 -5.23 -10.99 -6.45
C PRO A 194 -6.43 -11.66 -7.11
N SER A 195 -7.31 -10.89 -7.76
CA SER A 195 -8.43 -11.44 -8.54
C SER A 195 -8.01 -11.83 -9.95
N LEU A 196 -7.05 -11.10 -10.54
CA LEU A 196 -6.52 -11.38 -11.87
C LEU A 196 -5.51 -12.53 -11.89
N GLY A 197 -4.78 -12.77 -10.79
CA GLY A 197 -3.79 -13.84 -10.73
C GLY A 197 -4.36 -15.22 -10.99
N PRO A 198 -5.35 -15.70 -10.22
CA PRO A 198 -5.94 -17.02 -10.47
C PRO A 198 -6.63 -17.13 -11.83
N LEU A 199 -7.13 -16.02 -12.41
CA LEU A 199 -7.66 -15.99 -13.77
C LEU A 199 -6.57 -16.30 -14.80
N ILE A 200 -5.46 -15.56 -14.76
CA ILE A 200 -4.33 -15.75 -15.68
C ILE A 200 -3.68 -17.12 -15.44
N GLY A 201 -3.42 -17.48 -14.18
CA GLY A 201 -2.82 -18.76 -13.80
C GLY A 201 -3.70 -19.95 -14.15
N GLY A 202 -5.01 -19.85 -13.92
CA GLY A 202 -5.96 -20.91 -14.26
C GLY A 202 -6.06 -21.16 -15.76
N LEU A 203 -6.02 -20.10 -16.58
CA LEU A 203 -5.95 -20.23 -18.05
C LEU A 203 -4.63 -20.88 -18.49
N ILE A 204 -3.49 -20.42 -17.98
CA ILE A 204 -2.19 -20.97 -18.36
C ILE A 204 -2.09 -22.43 -17.95
N CYS A 205 -2.32 -22.76 -16.68
CA CYS A 205 -2.23 -24.13 -16.18
C CYS A 205 -3.26 -25.09 -16.81
N SER A 206 -4.36 -24.59 -17.40
CA SER A 206 -5.32 -25.46 -18.11
C SER A 206 -4.83 -25.93 -19.47
N TYR A 207 -4.06 -25.09 -20.17
CA TYR A 207 -3.64 -25.35 -21.56
C TYR A 207 -2.13 -25.58 -21.71
N LEU A 208 -1.36 -25.22 -20.70
CA LEU A 208 0.11 -25.24 -20.65
C LEU A 208 0.58 -25.74 -19.28
N ASP A 209 1.89 -25.97 -19.15
CA ASP A 209 2.53 -26.31 -17.87
C ASP A 209 2.63 -25.11 -16.91
N TRP A 210 2.66 -25.38 -15.60
CA TRP A 210 2.84 -24.38 -14.54
C TRP A 210 4.09 -23.51 -14.71
N ARG A 211 5.14 -24.01 -15.38
CA ARG A 211 6.36 -23.24 -15.67
C ARG A 211 6.07 -22.05 -16.58
N TRP A 212 5.10 -22.17 -17.49
CA TRP A 212 4.65 -21.06 -18.34
C TRP A 212 4.02 -19.93 -17.56
N THR A 213 3.44 -20.20 -16.40
CA THR A 213 2.93 -19.17 -15.49
C THR A 213 4.06 -18.22 -15.08
N TYR A 214 5.26 -18.75 -14.81
CA TYR A 214 6.43 -17.92 -14.50
C TYR A 214 7.04 -17.27 -15.73
N TYR A 215 7.05 -17.93 -16.90
CA TYR A 215 7.52 -17.27 -18.13
C TYR A 215 6.66 -16.05 -18.49
N VAL A 216 5.32 -16.16 -18.35
CA VAL A 216 4.41 -15.02 -18.56
C VAL A 216 4.68 -13.91 -17.56
N LEU A 217 4.91 -14.24 -16.28
CA LEU A 217 5.31 -13.24 -15.27
C LEU A 217 6.64 -12.57 -15.59
N ILE A 218 7.63 -13.31 -16.11
CA ILE A 218 8.93 -12.73 -16.54
C ILE A 218 8.72 -11.74 -17.66
N ILE A 219 7.94 -12.10 -18.69
CA ILE A 219 7.65 -11.22 -19.83
C ILE A 219 6.93 -9.95 -19.35
N TRP A 220 5.89 -10.12 -18.54
CA TRP A 220 5.12 -9.00 -18.01
C TRP A 220 5.99 -8.08 -17.15
N SER A 221 6.77 -8.65 -16.24
CA SER A 221 7.66 -7.90 -15.35
C SER A 221 8.78 -7.21 -16.11
N PHE A 222 9.32 -7.83 -17.16
CA PHE A 222 10.35 -7.23 -18.02
C PHE A 222 9.82 -6.04 -18.83
N VAL A 223 8.61 -6.14 -19.39
CA VAL A 223 7.96 -5.01 -20.07
C VAL A 223 7.77 -3.83 -19.11
N LEU A 224 7.34 -4.11 -17.87
CA LEU A 224 7.19 -3.10 -16.83
C LEU A 224 8.54 -2.53 -16.38
N TRP A 225 9.60 -3.33 -16.35
CA TRP A 225 10.97 -2.89 -16.06
C TRP A 225 11.45 -1.84 -17.06
N LEU A 226 11.26 -2.11 -18.37
CA LEU A 226 11.55 -1.15 -19.42
C LEU A 226 10.69 0.12 -19.25
N ALA A 227 9.41 -0.03 -18.94
CA ALA A 227 8.53 1.11 -18.69
C ALA A 227 9.02 1.97 -17.52
N ILE A 228 9.49 1.38 -16.42
CA ILE A 228 10.06 2.12 -15.29
C ILE A 228 11.32 2.89 -15.71
N ILE A 229 12.24 2.25 -16.45
CA ILE A 229 13.50 2.87 -16.87
C ILE A 229 13.25 4.10 -17.75
N PHE A 230 12.31 4.00 -18.71
CA PHE A 230 12.08 5.05 -19.70
C PHE A 230 11.04 6.09 -19.28
N LEU A 231 9.97 5.71 -18.57
CA LEU A 231 8.85 6.61 -18.26
C LEU A 231 8.91 7.23 -16.86
N VAL A 232 9.65 6.66 -15.91
CA VAL A 232 9.68 7.13 -14.51
C VAL A 232 10.96 7.92 -14.24
N PRO A 233 10.92 9.27 -14.29
CA PRO A 233 12.04 10.11 -13.88
C PRO A 233 12.19 10.12 -12.35
N GLU A 234 13.26 10.73 -11.83
CA GLU A 234 13.39 10.99 -10.40
C GLU A 234 12.32 12.00 -9.97
N THR A 235 11.60 11.69 -8.89
CA THR A 235 10.47 12.48 -8.38
C THR A 235 10.74 13.04 -6.98
N PHE A 236 11.81 12.62 -6.32
CA PHE A 236 12.10 13.03 -4.95
C PHE A 236 12.73 14.42 -4.87
N HIS A 237 11.99 15.38 -4.29
CA HIS A 237 12.38 16.79 -4.21
C HIS A 237 13.77 17.02 -3.59
N PRO A 238 14.14 16.42 -2.45
CA PRO A 238 15.44 16.66 -1.82
C PRO A 238 16.64 16.18 -2.64
N VAL A 239 16.50 15.08 -3.37
CA VAL A 239 17.57 14.56 -4.26
C VAL A 239 17.70 15.42 -5.51
N LEU A 240 16.60 15.97 -6.03
CA LEU A 240 16.66 16.92 -7.13
C LEU A 240 17.34 18.23 -6.73
N LEU A 241 17.06 18.75 -5.53
CA LEU A 241 17.77 19.91 -4.98
C LEU A 241 19.26 19.63 -4.76
N ARG A 242 19.62 18.42 -4.31
CA ARG A 242 21.02 17.98 -4.22
C ARG A 242 21.71 17.98 -5.58
N ASN A 243 21.03 17.51 -6.62
CA ASN A 243 21.56 17.51 -7.98
C ASN A 243 21.68 18.95 -8.53
N LYS A 244 20.73 19.84 -8.22
CA LYS A 244 20.80 21.28 -8.55
C LYS A 244 21.98 21.94 -7.85
N ALA A 245 22.16 21.72 -6.54
CA ALA A 245 23.30 22.22 -5.78
C ALA A 245 24.64 21.72 -6.34
N ARG A 246 24.73 20.45 -6.75
CA ARG A 246 25.93 19.91 -7.39
C ARG A 246 26.22 20.55 -8.75
N ARG A 247 25.20 20.93 -9.53
CA ARG A 247 25.38 21.66 -10.79
C ARG A 247 25.87 23.09 -10.53
N LEU A 248 25.23 23.80 -9.60
CA LEU A 248 25.63 25.15 -9.20
C LEU A 248 27.06 25.19 -8.64
N ARG A 249 27.47 24.21 -7.83
CA ARG A 249 28.88 24.07 -7.39
C ARG A 249 29.86 23.98 -8.56
N LYS A 250 29.49 23.29 -9.64
CA LYS A 250 30.34 23.12 -10.82
C LYS A 250 30.35 24.35 -11.72
N GLU A 251 29.22 25.03 -11.86
CA GLU A 251 29.07 26.21 -12.72
C GLU A 251 29.66 27.47 -12.09
N THR A 252 29.39 27.71 -10.80
CA THR A 252 29.86 28.88 -10.05
C THR A 252 31.26 28.67 -9.46
N ASN A 253 31.80 27.45 -9.52
CA ASN A 253 33.07 27.03 -8.89
C ASN A 253 33.17 27.42 -7.41
N ASN A 254 32.02 27.55 -6.73
CA ASN A 254 31.90 27.88 -5.32
C ASN A 254 31.36 26.67 -4.56
N ALA A 255 32.13 26.16 -3.59
CA ALA A 255 31.79 24.98 -2.81
C ALA A 255 30.70 25.24 -1.76
N GLU A 256 30.37 26.50 -1.49
CA GLU A 256 29.44 26.93 -0.45
C GLU A 256 27.97 26.63 -0.76
N TRP A 257 27.59 26.39 -2.03
CA TRP A 257 26.23 25.95 -2.38
C TRP A 257 25.92 24.62 -1.72
N PHE A 258 24.85 24.52 -0.93
CA PHE A 258 24.45 23.24 -0.33
C PHE A 258 22.94 23.00 -0.46
N ALA A 259 22.56 21.72 -0.54
CA ALA A 259 21.16 21.33 -0.46
C ALA A 259 20.79 21.02 1.00
N PRO A 260 19.53 21.25 1.43
CA PRO A 260 19.08 21.00 2.81
C PRO A 260 19.37 19.57 3.30
N ILE A 261 19.31 18.60 2.39
CA ILE A 261 19.58 17.17 2.69
C ILE A 261 21.05 16.87 2.98
N GLU A 262 21.99 17.71 2.56
CA GLU A 262 23.43 17.50 2.80
C GLU A 262 23.86 17.95 4.19
N ARG A 263 23.11 18.86 4.82
CA ARG A 263 23.34 19.31 6.20
C ARG A 263 22.76 18.33 7.22
N ALA A 264 21.74 17.56 6.82
CA ALA A 264 21.18 16.49 7.61
C ALA A 264 22.11 15.26 7.58
N HIS A 265 23.15 15.25 8.42
CA HIS A 265 23.99 14.07 8.66
C HIS A 265 23.19 12.95 9.34
N ARG A 266 22.27 12.31 8.60
CA ARG A 266 21.55 11.13 9.05
C ARG A 266 22.29 9.90 8.56
N SER A 267 22.71 9.03 9.49
CA SER A 267 23.26 7.72 9.15
C SER A 267 22.15 6.83 8.57
N VAL A 268 22.42 6.19 7.43
CA VAL A 268 21.48 5.24 6.78
C VAL A 268 21.14 4.09 7.72
N ALA A 269 22.13 3.55 8.44
CA ALA A 269 21.93 2.48 9.41
C ALA A 269 21.03 2.92 10.57
N HIS A 270 21.20 4.16 11.05
CA HIS A 270 20.34 4.71 12.10
C HIS A 270 18.92 5.00 11.59
N ALA A 271 18.76 5.40 10.33
CA ALA A 271 17.45 5.60 9.74
C ALA A 271 16.69 4.30 9.50
N ILE A 272 17.36 3.26 9.00
CA ILE A 272 16.79 1.91 8.89
C ILE A 272 16.44 1.38 10.28
N GLY A 273 17.35 1.52 11.26
CA GLY A 273 17.11 1.13 12.65
C GLY A 273 15.89 1.83 13.26
N ASN A 274 15.80 3.16 13.14
CA ASN A 274 14.65 3.91 13.61
C ASN A 274 13.36 3.54 12.86
N SER A 275 13.44 3.23 11.56
CA SER A 275 12.27 2.84 10.78
C SER A 275 11.80 1.42 11.09
N LEU A 276 12.69 0.55 11.57
CA LEU A 276 12.35 -0.78 12.08
C LEU A 276 11.75 -0.68 13.48
N THR A 277 12.26 0.17 14.37
CA THR A 277 11.78 0.26 15.76
C THR A 277 10.47 1.02 15.91
N ARG A 278 10.26 2.09 15.14
CA ARG A 278 9.05 2.95 15.24
C ARG A 278 7.72 2.21 15.01
N PRO A 279 7.57 1.35 13.98
CA PRO A 279 6.37 0.54 13.80
C PRO A 279 5.99 -0.27 15.05
N PHE A 280 6.97 -0.91 15.70
CA PHE A 280 6.73 -1.70 16.91
C PHE A 280 6.40 -0.83 18.13
N GLN A 281 7.04 0.34 18.25
CA GLN A 281 6.71 1.31 19.30
C GLN A 281 5.27 1.81 19.16
N LEU A 282 4.86 2.22 17.95
CA LEU A 282 3.48 2.64 17.69
C LEU A 282 2.48 1.53 18.00
N LEU A 283 2.81 0.29 17.64
CA LEU A 283 1.93 -0.84 17.88
C LEU A 283 1.73 -1.14 19.37
N ILE A 284 2.77 -0.97 20.20
CA ILE A 284 2.70 -1.24 21.64
C ILE A 284 2.12 -0.05 22.41
N LEU A 285 2.45 1.17 22.01
CA LEU A 285 2.10 2.39 22.74
C LEU A 285 0.70 2.92 22.39
N GLU A 286 0.21 2.68 21.17
CA GLU A 286 -1.11 3.14 20.73
C GLU A 286 -2.10 1.97 20.59
N PRO A 287 -2.97 1.73 21.60
CA PRO A 287 -3.89 0.59 21.59
C PRO A 287 -4.91 0.64 20.44
N MET A 288 -5.31 1.84 20.00
CA MET A 288 -6.21 2.00 18.86
C MET A 288 -5.57 1.50 17.55
N CYS A 289 -4.30 1.86 17.32
CA CYS A 289 -3.53 1.43 16.15
C CYS A 289 -3.39 -0.10 16.14
N LEU A 290 -3.06 -0.70 17.30
CA LEU A 290 -2.99 -2.15 17.48
C LEU A 290 -4.29 -2.85 17.08
N CYS A 291 -5.43 -2.42 17.63
CA CYS A 291 -6.73 -3.03 17.34
C CYS A 291 -7.08 -3.00 15.85
N LEU A 292 -6.83 -1.86 15.19
CA LEU A 292 -7.08 -1.71 13.75
C LEU A 292 -6.11 -2.54 12.90
N CYS A 293 -4.84 -2.64 13.29
CA CYS A 293 -3.86 -3.49 12.61
C CYS A 293 -4.22 -4.97 12.73
N ILE A 294 -4.61 -5.44 13.93
CA ILE A 294 -5.06 -6.82 14.14
C ILE A 294 -6.32 -7.11 13.32
N PHE A 295 -7.29 -6.20 13.31
CA PHE A 295 -8.51 -6.36 12.53
C PHE A 295 -8.23 -6.41 11.02
N ALA A 296 -7.38 -5.51 10.51
CA ALA A 296 -6.96 -5.53 9.12
C ALA A 296 -6.18 -6.81 8.76
N ALA A 297 -5.37 -7.32 9.68
CA ALA A 297 -4.59 -8.54 9.51
C ALA A 297 -5.48 -9.78 9.48
N LEU A 298 -6.47 -9.87 10.38
CA LEU A 298 -7.48 -10.93 10.37
C LEU A 298 -8.26 -10.94 9.04
N LEU A 299 -8.73 -9.77 8.59
CA LEU A 299 -9.42 -9.64 7.30
C LEU A 299 -8.52 -10.07 6.12
N HIS A 300 -7.23 -9.76 6.18
CA HIS A 300 -6.28 -10.12 5.13
C HIS A 300 -5.99 -11.62 5.09
N GLY A 301 -5.84 -12.25 6.27
CA GLY A 301 -5.73 -13.71 6.37
C GLY A 301 -6.97 -14.42 5.83
N ILE A 302 -8.16 -13.96 6.22
CA ILE A 302 -9.44 -14.48 5.71
C ILE A 302 -9.51 -14.35 4.19
N LEU A 303 -9.07 -13.24 3.59
CA LEU A 303 -9.05 -13.05 2.14
C LEU A 303 -8.21 -14.10 1.41
N TYR A 304 -7.02 -14.42 1.92
CA TYR A 304 -6.17 -15.44 1.29
C TYR A 304 -6.70 -16.87 1.50
N LEU A 305 -7.22 -17.18 2.69
CA LEU A 305 -7.90 -18.46 2.94
C LEU A 305 -9.12 -18.62 2.04
N PHE A 306 -9.84 -17.52 1.82
CA PHE A 306 -10.98 -17.49 0.90
C PHE A 306 -10.55 -17.84 -0.52
N PHE A 307 -9.40 -17.35 -1.00
CA PHE A 307 -8.87 -17.73 -2.32
C PHE A 307 -8.51 -19.21 -2.44
N ASP A 308 -7.96 -19.85 -1.40
CA ASP A 308 -7.66 -21.29 -1.43
C ASP A 308 -8.94 -22.17 -1.42
N ALA A 309 -10.05 -21.63 -0.91
CA ALA A 309 -11.33 -22.33 -0.91
C ALA A 309 -11.99 -22.43 -2.31
N PHE A 310 -11.62 -21.58 -3.27
CA PHE A 310 -12.23 -21.59 -4.62
C PHE A 310 -11.98 -22.90 -5.37
N PRO A 311 -10.72 -23.35 -5.56
CA PRO A 311 -10.46 -24.64 -6.17
C PRO A 311 -11.17 -25.78 -5.42
N LEU A 312 -11.21 -25.73 -4.09
CA LEU A 312 -11.86 -26.76 -3.28
C LEU A 312 -13.36 -26.88 -3.58
N VAL A 313 -14.08 -25.77 -3.70
CA VAL A 313 -15.53 -25.77 -3.97
C VAL A 313 -15.83 -26.04 -5.43
N PHE A 314 -15.20 -25.31 -6.35
CA PHE A 314 -15.58 -25.37 -7.76
C PHE A 314 -15.06 -26.63 -8.46
N VAL A 315 -13.86 -27.12 -8.13
CA VAL A 315 -13.34 -28.37 -8.72
C VAL A 315 -14.07 -29.58 -8.12
N ASN A 316 -14.15 -29.69 -6.78
CA ASN A 316 -14.66 -30.90 -6.15
C ASN A 316 -16.18 -31.00 -6.18
N ASN A 317 -16.92 -29.91 -5.95
CA ASN A 317 -18.38 -29.97 -5.83
C ASN A 317 -19.10 -29.72 -7.16
N HIS A 318 -18.56 -28.84 -8.00
CA HIS A 318 -19.18 -28.46 -9.28
C HIS A 318 -18.46 -29.02 -10.52
N GLY A 319 -17.33 -29.72 -10.36
CA GLY A 319 -16.60 -30.36 -11.46
C GLY A 319 -15.99 -29.36 -12.46
N PHE A 320 -15.66 -28.14 -12.01
CA PHE A 320 -15.10 -27.11 -12.88
C PHE A 320 -13.66 -27.42 -13.29
N ASN A 321 -13.33 -27.06 -14.53
CA ASN A 321 -11.94 -27.03 -15.00
C ASN A 321 -11.17 -25.83 -14.41
N LEU A 322 -9.83 -25.90 -14.39
CA LEU A 322 -8.98 -24.83 -13.84
C LEU A 322 -9.27 -23.44 -14.42
N TRP A 323 -9.55 -23.34 -15.73
CA TRP A 323 -9.88 -22.07 -16.37
C TRP A 323 -11.25 -21.52 -15.92
N GLN A 324 -12.21 -22.39 -15.61
CA GLN A 324 -13.51 -22.01 -15.07
C GLN A 324 -13.39 -21.55 -13.62
N VAL A 325 -12.50 -22.18 -12.84
CA VAL A 325 -12.13 -21.73 -11.49
C VAL A 325 -11.48 -20.35 -11.56
N GLY A 326 -10.55 -20.12 -12.49
CA GLY A 326 -9.95 -18.81 -12.71
C GLY A 326 -11.00 -17.72 -13.03
N LEU A 327 -12.03 -18.05 -13.81
CA LEU A 327 -13.15 -17.15 -14.12
C LEU A 327 -14.02 -16.83 -12.90
N SER A 328 -14.20 -17.75 -11.95
CA SER A 328 -15.04 -17.47 -10.78
C SER A 328 -14.43 -16.42 -9.84
N PHE A 329 -13.11 -16.22 -9.86
CA PHE A 329 -12.44 -15.10 -9.17
C PHE A 329 -12.82 -13.72 -9.71
N LEU A 330 -13.35 -13.62 -10.94
CA LEU A 330 -13.91 -12.36 -11.44
C LEU A 330 -15.08 -11.87 -10.59
N GLY A 331 -15.80 -12.76 -9.91
CA GLY A 331 -16.84 -12.37 -8.95
C GLY A 331 -16.30 -11.45 -7.87
N VAL A 332 -15.20 -11.83 -7.23
CA VAL A 332 -14.50 -11.02 -6.23
C VAL A 332 -14.02 -9.70 -6.84
N GLY A 333 -13.40 -9.75 -8.02
CA GLY A 333 -12.92 -8.57 -8.73
C GLY A 333 -14.03 -7.57 -9.09
N LEU A 334 -15.19 -8.05 -9.55
CA LEU A 334 -16.37 -7.23 -9.83
C LEU A 334 -16.93 -6.60 -8.55
N GLY A 335 -16.95 -7.35 -7.45
CA GLY A 335 -17.28 -6.83 -6.12
C GLY A 335 -16.39 -5.67 -5.70
N MET A 336 -15.07 -5.84 -5.86
CA MET A 336 -14.09 -4.80 -5.60
C MET A 336 -14.30 -3.58 -6.50
N ILE A 337 -14.53 -3.78 -7.80
CA ILE A 337 -14.84 -2.68 -8.73
C ILE A 337 -16.11 -1.92 -8.30
N GLY A 338 -17.15 -2.64 -7.89
CA GLY A 338 -18.38 -2.05 -7.34
C GLY A 338 -18.12 -1.15 -6.14
N ALA A 339 -17.23 -1.54 -5.23
CA ALA A 339 -16.86 -0.74 -4.06
C ALA A 339 -16.15 0.57 -4.46
N ILE A 340 -15.40 0.58 -5.56
CA ILE A 340 -14.76 1.80 -6.10
C ILE A 340 -15.81 2.79 -6.59
N PHE A 341 -16.83 2.31 -7.31
CA PHE A 341 -17.92 3.17 -7.80
C PHE A 341 -18.72 3.81 -6.66
N MET A 342 -18.72 3.20 -5.47
CA MET A 342 -19.33 3.76 -4.26
C MET A 342 -18.44 4.77 -3.53
N ASN A 343 -17.14 4.81 -3.80
CA ASN A 343 -16.18 5.71 -3.13
C ASN A 343 -16.54 7.22 -3.27
N PRO A 344 -17.02 7.73 -4.41
CA PRO A 344 -17.49 9.12 -4.51
C PRO A 344 -18.65 9.46 -3.56
N LEU A 345 -19.57 8.50 -3.33
CA LEU A 345 -20.68 8.69 -2.40
C LEU A 345 -20.18 8.79 -0.95
N TRP A 346 -19.25 7.91 -0.57
CA TRP A 346 -18.59 7.96 0.74
C TRP A 346 -17.79 9.25 0.92
N ASN A 347 -17.10 9.72 -0.11
CA ASN A 347 -16.40 11.01 -0.06
C ASN A 347 -17.35 12.20 0.07
N LYS A 348 -18.53 12.14 -0.56
CA LYS A 348 -19.58 13.17 -0.40
C LYS A 348 -20.15 13.16 1.02
N ALA A 349 -20.39 11.98 1.59
CA ALA A 349 -20.80 11.84 2.99
C ALA A 349 -19.72 12.39 3.94
N ARG A 350 -18.45 12.08 3.70
CA ARG A 350 -17.32 12.65 4.46
C ARG A 350 -17.27 14.17 4.38
N ASN A 351 -17.39 14.74 3.18
CA ASN A 351 -17.35 16.19 3.01
C ASN A 351 -18.53 16.90 3.70
N ARG A 352 -19.69 16.24 3.81
CA ARG A 352 -20.81 16.75 4.62
C ARG A 352 -20.48 16.77 6.12
N LEU A 353 -19.85 15.71 6.63
CA LEU A 353 -19.40 15.65 8.03
C LEU A 353 -18.35 16.73 8.32
N ILE A 354 -17.39 16.93 7.41
CA ILE A 354 -16.40 18.01 7.52
C ILE A 354 -17.11 19.36 7.56
N HIS A 355 -18.05 19.62 6.65
CA HIS A 355 -18.75 20.91 6.62
C HIS A 355 -19.59 21.17 7.88
N ASN A 356 -20.23 20.14 8.43
CA ASN A 356 -20.93 20.27 9.71
C ASN A 356 -19.96 20.56 10.86
N ASN A 357 -18.79 19.90 10.90
CA ASN A 357 -17.78 20.16 11.92
C ASN A 357 -17.16 21.55 11.78
N GLU A 358 -16.97 22.04 10.55
CA GLU A 358 -16.55 23.42 10.28
C GLU A 358 -17.56 24.44 10.83
N GLN A 359 -18.87 24.15 10.72
CA GLN A 359 -19.92 25.00 11.28
C GLN A 359 -19.93 25.00 12.81
N GLU A 360 -19.59 23.86 13.44
CA GLU A 360 -19.56 23.72 14.90
C GLU A 360 -18.29 24.28 15.55
N THR A 361 -17.12 24.09 14.92
CA THR A 361 -15.81 24.47 15.48
C THR A 361 -15.26 25.80 14.95
N GLY A 362 -15.77 26.29 13.82
CA GLY A 362 -15.28 27.49 13.16
C GLY A 362 -13.90 27.36 12.50
N ILE A 363 -13.31 26.16 12.50
CA ILE A 363 -12.01 25.87 11.88
C ILE A 363 -12.24 25.29 10.49
N ALA A 364 -11.85 26.03 9.44
CA ALA A 364 -11.97 25.58 8.06
C ALA A 364 -11.12 24.33 7.80
N GLY A 365 -11.71 23.27 7.25
CA GLY A 365 -11.05 22.02 6.90
C GLY A 365 -10.76 21.08 8.06
N ALA A 366 -11.39 21.25 9.23
CA ALA A 366 -11.26 20.34 10.37
C ALA A 366 -11.82 18.94 10.04
N SER A 367 -10.98 18.08 9.49
CA SER A 367 -11.32 16.69 9.16
C SER A 367 -10.87 15.78 10.28
N GLU A 368 -11.80 15.23 11.05
CA GLU A 368 -11.47 14.22 12.04
C GLU A 368 -11.22 12.86 11.37
N PRO A 369 -10.30 12.05 11.90
CA PRO A 369 -10.03 10.69 11.40
C PRO A 369 -11.29 9.82 11.34
N GLU A 370 -12.21 10.02 12.29
CA GLU A 370 -13.45 9.25 12.47
C GLU A 370 -14.41 9.38 11.30
N PHE A 371 -14.34 10.45 10.50
CA PHE A 371 -15.24 10.65 9.36
C PHE A 371 -15.07 9.61 8.24
N ARG A 372 -14.01 8.81 8.27
CA ARG A 372 -13.80 7.68 7.34
C ARG A 372 -14.29 6.34 7.87
N LEU A 373 -14.62 6.25 9.16
CA LEU A 373 -15.01 5.03 9.84
C LEU A 373 -16.40 4.48 9.43
N PRO A 374 -17.41 5.29 9.02
CA PRO A 374 -18.72 4.78 8.61
C PRO A 374 -18.67 3.76 7.47
N ALA A 375 -17.78 3.95 6.49
CA ALA A 375 -17.60 3.00 5.40
C ALA A 375 -17.05 1.65 5.90
N SER A 376 -16.22 1.67 6.96
CA SER A 376 -15.74 0.46 7.62
C SER A 376 -16.85 -0.27 8.38
N MET A 377 -17.77 0.45 9.03
CA MET A 377 -18.90 -0.17 9.75
C MET A 377 -19.84 -0.93 8.80
N VAL A 378 -20.04 -0.39 7.59
CA VAL A 378 -20.84 -1.07 6.57
C VAL A 378 -20.08 -2.26 5.99
N GLY A 379 -18.79 -2.10 5.71
CA GLY A 379 -17.95 -3.19 5.22
C GLY A 379 -17.85 -4.36 6.20
N SER A 380 -17.80 -4.12 7.51
CA SER A 380 -17.69 -5.17 8.53
C SER A 380 -18.93 -6.04 8.63
N LEU A 381 -20.10 -5.52 8.27
CA LEU A 381 -21.34 -6.30 8.20
C LEU A 381 -21.44 -7.08 6.87
N ILE A 382 -21.02 -6.47 5.76
CA ILE A 382 -21.13 -7.07 4.42
C ILE A 382 -20.19 -8.28 4.27
N VAL A 383 -18.98 -8.23 4.82
CA VAL A 383 -17.99 -9.32 4.68
C VAL A 383 -18.51 -10.66 5.22
N PRO A 384 -18.99 -10.77 6.48
CA PRO A 384 -19.56 -12.00 7.00
C PRO A 384 -20.78 -12.47 6.22
N VAL A 385 -21.63 -11.54 5.77
CA VAL A 385 -22.81 -11.88 4.95
C VAL A 385 -22.40 -12.50 3.62
N GLY A 386 -21.40 -11.93 2.93
CA GLY A 386 -20.84 -12.49 1.70
C GLY A 386 -20.23 -13.87 1.91
N MET A 387 -19.47 -14.06 2.99
CA MET A 387 -18.90 -15.37 3.35
C MET A 387 -19.98 -16.41 3.68
N PHE A 388 -21.03 -16.01 4.41
CA PHE A 388 -22.13 -16.90 4.75
C PHE A 388 -22.88 -17.35 3.50
N ILE A 389 -23.19 -16.43 2.58
CA ILE A 389 -23.81 -16.74 1.30
C ILE A 389 -22.93 -17.70 0.49
N PHE A 390 -21.62 -17.42 0.40
CA PHE A 390 -20.67 -18.31 -0.28
C PHE A 390 -20.69 -19.71 0.32
N GLY A 391 -20.50 -19.82 1.65
CA GLY A 391 -20.46 -21.10 2.36
C GLY A 391 -21.75 -21.91 2.24
N TRP A 392 -22.90 -21.25 2.39
CA TRP A 392 -24.23 -21.89 2.32
C TRP A 392 -24.59 -22.40 0.92
N THR A 393 -23.97 -21.82 -0.12
CA THR A 393 -24.29 -22.13 -1.52
C THR A 393 -23.30 -23.11 -2.15
N THR A 394 -22.38 -23.68 -1.37
CA THR A 394 -21.36 -24.63 -1.85
C THR A 394 -21.89 -26.03 -2.17
N PHE A 395 -23.16 -26.34 -1.89
CA PHE A 395 -23.69 -27.68 -2.10
C PHE A 395 -23.75 -28.07 -3.59
N PRO A 396 -23.50 -29.33 -3.96
CA PRO A 396 -23.50 -29.78 -5.36
C PRO A 396 -24.83 -29.53 -6.11
N TRP A 397 -25.96 -29.48 -5.40
CA TRP A 397 -27.27 -29.24 -5.99
C TRP A 397 -27.59 -27.74 -6.22
N VAL A 398 -26.80 -26.82 -5.66
CA VAL A 398 -27.00 -25.38 -5.85
C VAL A 398 -26.30 -24.92 -7.12
N HIS A 399 -26.92 -24.01 -7.87
CA HIS A 399 -26.32 -23.47 -9.08
C HIS A 399 -25.05 -22.67 -8.75
N TRP A 400 -23.98 -22.92 -9.50
CA TRP A 400 -22.63 -22.33 -9.33
C TRP A 400 -22.58 -20.79 -9.30
N ILE A 401 -23.65 -20.12 -9.77
CA ILE A 401 -23.74 -18.65 -9.76
C ILE A 401 -23.91 -18.07 -8.35
N PHE A 402 -24.56 -18.80 -7.43
CA PHE A 402 -24.84 -18.30 -6.08
C PHE A 402 -23.55 -18.13 -5.25
N PRO A 403 -22.59 -19.09 -5.26
CA PRO A 403 -21.27 -18.87 -4.69
C PRO A 403 -20.55 -17.66 -5.29
N ILE A 404 -20.64 -17.46 -6.61
CA ILE A 404 -19.99 -16.32 -7.28
C ILE A 404 -20.59 -14.98 -6.81
N ILE A 405 -21.91 -14.90 -6.65
CA ILE A 405 -22.57 -13.71 -6.08
C ILE A 405 -22.10 -13.47 -4.63
N GLY A 406 -22.03 -14.51 -3.80
CA GLY A 406 -21.48 -14.42 -2.45
C GLY A 406 -20.05 -13.88 -2.44
N SER A 407 -19.20 -14.34 -3.37
CA SER A 407 -17.83 -13.86 -3.52
C SER A 407 -17.73 -12.39 -3.96
N ALA A 408 -18.68 -11.91 -4.77
CA ALA A 408 -18.75 -10.51 -5.16
C ALA A 408 -19.14 -9.61 -3.98
N ILE A 409 -20.10 -10.04 -3.17
CA ILE A 409 -20.51 -9.34 -1.93
C ILE A 409 -19.33 -9.27 -0.96
N PHE A 410 -18.60 -10.37 -0.80
CA PHE A 410 -17.38 -10.43 0.00
C PHE A 410 -16.30 -9.46 -0.51
N GLY A 411 -16.00 -9.48 -1.81
CA GLY A 411 -15.03 -8.58 -2.44
C GLY A 411 -15.38 -7.09 -2.28
N PHE A 412 -16.68 -6.76 -2.37
CA PHE A 412 -17.20 -5.42 -2.13
C PHE A 412 -16.94 -4.96 -0.68
N GLY A 413 -17.34 -5.78 0.30
CA GLY A 413 -17.14 -5.46 1.71
C GLY A 413 -15.66 -5.38 2.10
N ALA A 414 -14.84 -6.30 1.58
CA ALA A 414 -13.41 -6.36 1.87
C ALA A 414 -12.68 -5.09 1.38
N LEU A 415 -12.97 -4.61 0.17
CA LEU A 415 -12.34 -3.39 -0.33
C LEU A 415 -12.76 -2.15 0.47
N LEU A 416 -14.04 -2.04 0.86
CA LEU A 416 -14.53 -0.94 1.69
C LEU A 416 -13.85 -0.91 3.07
N LEU A 417 -13.70 -2.07 3.70
CA LEU A 417 -12.97 -2.20 4.96
C LEU A 417 -11.51 -1.77 4.82
N PHE A 418 -10.80 -2.34 3.83
CA PHE A 418 -9.39 -2.04 3.65
C PHE A 418 -9.12 -0.58 3.34
N THR A 419 -9.90 0.02 2.44
CA THR A 419 -9.70 1.44 2.06
C THR A 419 -10.03 2.38 3.21
N SER A 420 -11.04 2.05 4.03
CA SER A 420 -11.43 2.83 5.21
C SER A 420 -10.38 2.76 6.33
N ILE A 421 -9.89 1.56 6.67
CA ILE A 421 -8.87 1.38 7.72
C ILE A 421 -7.56 2.08 7.32
N PHE A 422 -7.13 1.94 6.05
CA PHE A 422 -5.95 2.64 5.55
C PHE A 422 -6.12 4.16 5.60
N GLY A 423 -7.29 4.66 5.22
CA GLY A 423 -7.61 6.07 5.28
C GLY A 423 -7.64 6.62 6.71
N PHE A 424 -8.22 5.86 7.64
CA PHE A 424 -8.30 6.20 9.06
C PHE A 424 -6.91 6.27 9.70
N LEU A 425 -6.09 5.21 9.54
CA LEU A 425 -4.73 5.16 10.09
C LEU A 425 -3.86 6.29 9.55
N ASN A 426 -3.94 6.55 8.24
CA ASN A 426 -3.19 7.63 7.63
C ASN A 426 -3.59 9.00 8.20
N LEU A 427 -4.90 9.30 8.22
CA LEU A 427 -5.39 10.61 8.69
C LEU A 427 -5.13 10.82 10.20
N HIS A 428 -5.45 9.83 11.04
CA HIS A 428 -5.19 9.89 12.48
C HIS A 428 -3.71 10.16 12.78
N GLN A 429 -2.83 9.47 12.07
CA GLN A 429 -1.40 9.67 12.26
C GLN A 429 -0.92 10.97 11.65
N VAL A 430 -1.47 11.44 10.54
CA VAL A 430 -1.11 12.75 9.98
C VAL A 430 -1.49 13.89 10.92
N ASP A 431 -2.65 13.78 11.58
CA ASP A 431 -3.19 14.84 12.42
C ASP A 431 -2.58 14.81 13.84
N ALA A 432 -2.41 13.64 14.44
CA ALA A 432 -1.78 13.51 15.76
C ALA A 432 -0.24 13.55 15.69
N TYR A 433 0.35 12.99 14.63
CA TYR A 433 1.76 12.62 14.56
C TYR A 433 2.31 12.65 13.11
N PRO A 434 2.32 13.81 12.42
CA PRO A 434 2.58 13.89 10.97
C PRO A 434 3.89 13.23 10.51
N THR A 435 4.88 13.18 11.39
CA THR A 435 6.18 12.55 11.15
C THR A 435 6.13 11.00 11.18
N TYR A 436 5.06 10.40 11.72
CA TYR A 436 4.95 8.97 12.03
C TYR A 436 3.95 8.22 11.16
N ALA A 437 3.14 8.90 10.34
CA ALA A 437 2.14 8.29 9.47
C ALA A 437 2.68 7.20 8.53
N ALA A 438 3.88 7.39 7.97
CA ALA A 438 4.53 6.38 7.14
C ALA A 438 4.91 5.11 7.94
N SER A 439 5.31 5.27 9.21
CA SER A 439 5.67 4.14 10.08
C SER A 439 4.46 3.32 10.50
N ALA A 440 3.31 3.96 10.75
CA ALA A 440 2.05 3.26 11.05
C ALA A 440 1.54 2.43 9.87
N MET A 441 1.64 2.97 8.65
CA MET A 441 1.29 2.26 7.42
C MET A 441 2.20 1.03 7.20
N ALA A 442 3.50 1.17 7.49
CA ALA A 442 4.44 0.06 7.46
C ALA A 442 4.12 -1.01 8.53
N ALA A 443 3.78 -0.60 9.76
CA ALA A 443 3.34 -1.50 10.83
C ALA A 443 2.12 -2.33 10.43
N ASN A 444 1.10 -1.66 9.90
CA ASN A 444 -0.13 -2.31 9.44
C ASN A 444 0.14 -3.29 8.29
N GLY A 445 0.97 -2.90 7.31
CA GLY A 445 1.39 -3.78 6.22
C GLY A 445 2.15 -5.01 6.70
N PHE A 446 3.07 -4.82 7.64
CA PHE A 446 3.87 -5.88 8.25
C PHE A 446 3.01 -6.91 8.98
N ILE A 447 2.12 -6.45 9.88
CA ILE A 447 1.25 -7.34 10.66
C ILE A 447 0.27 -8.07 9.76
N ARG A 448 -0.32 -7.38 8.77
CA ARG A 448 -1.19 -8.02 7.77
C ARG A 448 -0.51 -9.17 7.06
N CYS A 449 0.71 -8.94 6.59
CA CYS A 449 1.43 -9.92 5.79
C CYS A 449 1.96 -11.07 6.67
N ILE A 450 2.40 -10.80 7.90
CA ILE A 450 2.80 -11.87 8.84
C ILE A 450 1.60 -12.72 9.23
N PHE A 451 0.48 -12.10 9.60
CA PHE A 451 -0.70 -12.84 10.01
C PHE A 451 -1.24 -13.68 8.85
N ALA A 452 -1.28 -13.13 7.64
CA ALA A 452 -1.62 -13.91 6.44
C ALA A 452 -0.63 -15.06 6.22
N GLY A 453 0.68 -14.83 6.29
CA GLY A 453 1.68 -15.88 6.13
C GLY A 453 1.72 -16.93 7.25
N MET A 454 1.16 -16.64 8.43
CA MET A 454 1.02 -17.61 9.52
C MET A 454 -0.27 -18.43 9.43
N TYR A 455 -1.34 -17.85 8.89
CA TYR A 455 -2.66 -18.50 8.78
C TYR A 455 -2.81 -19.37 7.54
N ILE A 456 -2.05 -19.06 6.48
CA ILE A 456 -1.93 -19.86 5.25
C ILE A 456 -0.86 -20.93 5.48
#